data_AF-A0A3A5ZC82-F1
#
_entry.id   AF-A0A3A5ZC82-F1
#
_cell.length_a   1.000
_cell.length_b   1.000
_cell.length_c   1.000
_cell.angle_alpha   90.00
_cell.angle_beta   90.00
_cell.angle_gamma   90.00
#
_symmetry.space_group_name_H-M   'P 1'
#
loop_
_entity.id
_entity.type
_entity.pdbx_description
1 polymer ?
#
loop_
_entity_poly.entity_id
_entity_poly.type
_entity_poly.pdbx_seq_one_letter_code
_entity_poly.pdbx_strand_id
1 'polypeptide(L)'
;MRTTADKPISAQQFKALHATFHRIGMDDEARHGCIYEFTSGRTESSRELTMQEARQLLERLNPTDDKARAMQMAEARNVFRDIYRLSFQIPQLNQGFTSDSEEEYRMNVAKLNIWARKYSKARKDVTSMRLWELQATKKQLEAWMRREERKLKKD
;
A
#
# COMPACT_ATOMS: atom_id res chain seq x y z
N MET A 1 -33.90 2.24 -24.67
CA MET A 1 -32.87 2.31 -23.62
C MET A 1 -31.52 2.42 -24.32
N ARG A 2 -30.84 3.59 -24.29
CA ARG A 2 -29.52 3.75 -24.95
C ARG A 2 -28.47 3.03 -24.11
N THR A 3 -28.06 1.84 -24.53
CA THR A 3 -26.98 1.06 -23.92
C THR A 3 -25.67 1.84 -24.04
N THR A 4 -24.84 1.79 -23.02
CA THR A 4 -23.50 2.41 -23.01
C THR A 4 -22.49 1.69 -23.92
N ALA A 5 -22.93 0.62 -24.59
CA ALA A 5 -22.15 -0.23 -25.48
C ALA A 5 -21.59 0.53 -26.69
N ASP A 6 -22.32 1.50 -27.25
CA ASP A 6 -21.88 2.22 -28.46
C ASP A 6 -21.16 3.54 -28.18
N LYS A 7 -20.98 3.91 -26.89
CA LYS A 7 -20.30 5.16 -26.54
C LYS A 7 -18.80 4.98 -26.74
N PRO A 8 -18.09 5.96 -27.33
CA PRO A 8 -16.64 5.93 -27.41
C PRO A 8 -16.02 5.98 -26.01
N ILE A 9 -14.78 5.49 -25.90
CA ILE A 9 -13.98 5.55 -24.67
C ILE A 9 -13.91 6.98 -24.10
N SER A 10 -14.06 7.11 -22.78
CA SER A 10 -13.87 8.41 -22.11
C SER A 10 -12.39 8.79 -21.99
N ALA A 11 -12.08 10.09 -21.92
CA ALA A 11 -10.71 10.57 -21.70
C ALA A 11 -10.06 10.01 -20.42
N GLN A 12 -10.86 9.76 -19.37
CA GLN A 12 -10.39 9.15 -18.13
C GLN A 12 -10.01 7.68 -18.33
N GLN A 13 -10.85 6.88 -18.99
CA GLN A 13 -10.54 5.48 -19.29
C GLN A 13 -9.36 5.35 -20.24
N PHE A 14 -9.25 6.24 -21.23
CA PHE A 14 -8.12 6.28 -22.16
C PHE A 14 -6.80 6.51 -21.40
N LYS A 15 -6.76 7.50 -20.50
CA LYS A 15 -5.60 7.73 -19.62
C LYS A 15 -5.29 6.53 -18.73
N ALA A 16 -6.31 5.89 -18.15
CA ALA A 16 -6.15 4.73 -17.29
C ALA A 16 -5.58 3.51 -18.04
N LEU A 17 -6.03 3.26 -19.29
CA LEU A 17 -5.50 2.20 -20.14
C LEU A 17 -4.03 2.46 -20.47
N HIS A 18 -3.69 3.67 -20.91
CA HIS A 18 -2.31 4.06 -21.18
C HIS A 18 -1.40 3.88 -19.96
N ALA A 19 -1.84 4.34 -18.78
CA ALA A 19 -1.10 4.13 -17.55
C ALA A 19 -0.93 2.64 -17.21
N THR A 20 -1.96 1.82 -17.47
CA THR A 20 -1.93 0.37 -17.23
C THR A 20 -0.97 -0.33 -18.16
N PHE A 21 -1.00 -0.04 -19.47
CA PHE A 21 -0.08 -0.58 -20.47
C PHE A 21 1.38 -0.26 -20.11
N HIS A 22 1.68 0.99 -19.74
CA HIS A 22 3.01 1.36 -19.26
C HIS A 22 3.40 0.64 -17.98
N ARG A 23 2.49 0.52 -17.01
CA ARG A 23 2.76 -0.15 -15.72
C ARG A 23 3.13 -1.63 -15.90
N ILE A 24 2.50 -2.31 -16.85
CA ILE A 24 2.77 -3.73 -17.14
C ILE A 24 3.93 -3.93 -18.14
N GLY A 25 4.54 -2.84 -18.63
CA GLY A 25 5.66 -2.91 -19.57
C GLY A 25 5.26 -3.39 -20.97
N MET A 26 4.00 -3.20 -21.37
CA MET A 26 3.51 -3.57 -22.69
C MET A 26 3.94 -2.51 -23.71
N ASP A 27 4.70 -2.95 -24.72
CA ASP A 27 5.12 -2.10 -25.85
C ASP A 27 3.98 -1.86 -26.84
N ASP A 28 4.22 -1.02 -27.85
CA ASP A 28 3.17 -0.60 -28.79
C ASP A 28 2.65 -1.76 -29.65
N GLU A 29 3.53 -2.68 -30.07
CA GLU A 29 3.17 -3.84 -30.90
C GLU A 29 2.31 -4.83 -30.10
N ALA A 30 2.75 -5.19 -28.87
CA ALA A 30 2.01 -6.06 -27.98
C ALA A 30 0.67 -5.46 -27.57
N ARG A 31 0.61 -4.13 -27.40
CA ARG A 31 -0.64 -3.41 -27.12
C ARG A 31 -1.62 -3.49 -28.29
N HIS A 32 -1.17 -3.23 -29.51
CA HIS A 32 -2.02 -3.29 -30.70
C HIS A 32 -2.58 -4.71 -30.89
N GLY A 33 -1.73 -5.74 -30.77
CA GLY A 33 -2.15 -7.14 -30.81
C GLY A 33 -3.19 -7.48 -29.73
N CYS A 34 -2.95 -7.05 -28.47
CA CYS A 34 -3.87 -7.28 -27.36
C CYS A 34 -5.25 -6.66 -27.60
N ILE A 35 -5.31 -5.44 -28.15
CA ILE A 35 -6.57 -4.74 -28.45
C ILE A 35 -7.30 -5.39 -29.62
N TYR A 36 -6.55 -5.79 -30.65
CA TYR A 36 -7.09 -6.51 -31.80
C TYR A 36 -7.74 -7.83 -31.37
N GLU A 37 -7.04 -8.65 -30.58
CA GLU A 37 -7.60 -9.90 -30.05
C GLU A 37 -8.80 -9.65 -29.13
N PHE A 38 -8.71 -8.67 -28.23
CA PHE A 38 -9.78 -8.36 -27.27
C PHE A 38 -11.07 -7.90 -27.95
N THR A 39 -10.96 -7.15 -29.06
CA THR A 39 -12.10 -6.63 -29.82
C THR A 39 -12.55 -7.56 -30.95
N SER A 40 -12.08 -8.81 -30.95
CA SER A 40 -12.37 -9.80 -32.01
C SER A 40 -12.02 -9.29 -33.42
N GLY A 41 -10.90 -8.59 -33.53
CA GLY A 41 -10.35 -8.07 -34.78
C GLY A 41 -10.93 -6.74 -35.26
N ARG A 42 -11.74 -6.06 -34.44
CA ARG A 42 -12.41 -4.81 -34.84
C ARG A 42 -11.45 -3.62 -34.93
N THR A 43 -10.50 -3.49 -34.00
CA THR A 43 -9.54 -2.38 -33.97
C THR A 43 -8.26 -2.77 -33.23
N GLU A 44 -7.16 -2.11 -33.55
CA GLU A 44 -5.88 -2.15 -32.83
C GLU A 44 -5.66 -0.91 -31.94
N SER A 45 -6.53 0.08 -32.02
CA SER A 45 -6.36 1.39 -31.41
C SER A 45 -7.14 1.53 -30.10
N SER A 46 -6.45 1.94 -29.03
CA SER A 46 -7.11 2.24 -27.75
C SER A 46 -8.14 3.37 -27.84
N ARG A 47 -8.07 4.22 -28.88
CA ARG A 47 -9.02 5.33 -29.12
C ARG A 47 -10.35 4.85 -29.69
N GLU A 48 -10.37 3.69 -30.34
CA GLU A 48 -11.53 3.12 -31.02
C GLU A 48 -12.25 2.06 -30.17
N LEU A 49 -11.82 1.93 -28.92
CA LEU A 49 -12.55 1.18 -27.91
C LEU A 49 -13.83 1.91 -27.53
N THR A 50 -14.88 1.15 -27.31
CA THR A 50 -16.08 1.63 -26.64
C THR A 50 -15.81 1.80 -25.15
N MET A 51 -16.66 2.59 -24.49
CA MET A 51 -16.60 2.80 -23.04
C MET A 51 -16.70 1.47 -22.27
N GLN A 52 -17.49 0.52 -22.78
CA GLN A 52 -17.66 -0.80 -22.18
C GLN A 52 -16.44 -1.70 -22.38
N GLU A 53 -15.93 -1.78 -23.60
CA GLU A 53 -14.70 -2.54 -23.91
C GLU A 53 -13.50 -2.01 -23.12
N ALA A 54 -13.32 -0.69 -23.05
CA ALA A 54 -12.25 -0.09 -22.27
C ALA A 54 -12.34 -0.46 -20.78
N ARG A 55 -13.55 -0.52 -20.22
CA ARG A 55 -13.77 -0.95 -18.83
C ARG A 55 -13.42 -2.42 -18.64
N GLN A 56 -13.93 -3.30 -19.51
CA GLN A 56 -13.68 -4.74 -19.44
C GLN A 56 -12.19 -5.06 -19.67
N LEU A 57 -11.53 -4.36 -20.60
CA LEU A 57 -10.11 -4.50 -20.86
C LEU A 57 -9.29 -4.02 -19.65
N LEU A 58 -9.65 -2.90 -19.02
CA LEU A 58 -9.04 -2.48 -17.76
C LEU A 58 -9.22 -3.52 -16.65
N GLU A 59 -10.41 -4.10 -16.50
CA GLU A 59 -10.67 -5.15 -15.50
C GLU A 59 -9.82 -6.41 -15.78
N ARG A 60 -9.63 -6.79 -17.06
CA ARG A 60 -8.78 -7.93 -17.46
C ARG A 60 -7.28 -7.67 -17.30
N LEU A 61 -6.80 -6.49 -17.70
CA LEU A 61 -5.38 -6.08 -17.63
C LEU A 61 -4.96 -5.69 -16.21
N ASN A 62 -5.94 -5.49 -15.33
CA ASN A 62 -5.73 -5.21 -13.92
C ASN A 62 -6.26 -6.37 -13.06
N PRO A 63 -5.75 -7.61 -13.23
CA PRO A 63 -6.18 -8.71 -12.38
C PRO A 63 -5.65 -8.43 -10.96
N THR A 64 -6.57 -8.03 -10.08
CA THR A 64 -6.42 -7.90 -8.61
C THR A 64 -5.59 -6.75 -8.03
N ASP A 65 -6.09 -5.52 -8.14
CA ASP A 65 -5.75 -4.47 -7.16
C ASP A 65 -6.18 -4.90 -5.73
N ASP A 66 -7.23 -5.72 -5.60
CA ASP A 66 -7.66 -6.24 -4.30
C ASP A 66 -6.65 -7.18 -3.64
N LYS A 67 -5.99 -8.06 -4.39
CA LYS A 67 -4.98 -8.97 -3.84
C LYS A 67 -3.71 -8.21 -3.49
N ALA A 68 -3.29 -7.26 -4.33
CA ALA A 68 -2.16 -6.37 -4.04
C ALA A 68 -2.44 -5.49 -2.82
N ARG A 69 -3.63 -4.89 -2.74
CA ARG A 69 -4.09 -4.09 -1.60
C ARG A 69 -4.21 -4.94 -0.33
N ALA A 70 -4.77 -6.14 -0.42
CA ALA A 70 -4.84 -7.08 0.71
C ALA A 70 -3.44 -7.49 1.20
N MET A 71 -2.51 -7.72 0.27
CA MET A 71 -1.10 -8.02 0.59
C MET A 71 -0.43 -6.82 1.28
N GLN A 72 -0.60 -5.60 0.77
CA GLN A 72 -0.08 -4.39 1.41
C GLN A 72 -0.69 -4.15 2.80
N MET A 73 -1.99 -4.41 2.98
CA MET A 73 -2.64 -4.32 4.29
C MET A 73 -2.13 -5.40 5.25
N ALA A 74 -1.92 -6.62 4.77
CA ALA A 74 -1.35 -7.70 5.57
C ALA A 74 0.09 -7.38 5.99
N GLU A 75 0.88 -6.85 5.07
CA GLU A 75 2.24 -6.40 5.35
C GLU A 75 2.24 -5.24 6.36
N ALA A 76 1.34 -4.26 6.23
CA ALA A 76 1.22 -3.16 7.18
C ALA A 76 0.90 -3.66 8.60
N ARG A 77 0.00 -4.66 8.73
CA ARG A 77 -0.29 -5.31 10.01
C ARG A 77 0.94 -6.03 10.59
N ASN A 78 1.72 -6.70 9.75
CA ASN A 78 2.94 -7.39 10.19
C ASN A 78 4.01 -6.39 10.66
N VAL A 79 4.25 -5.31 9.91
CA VAL A 79 5.20 -4.26 10.30
C VAL A 79 4.75 -3.57 11.59
N PHE A 80 3.46 -3.29 11.75
CA PHE A 80 2.92 -2.75 12.99
C PHE A 80 3.16 -3.71 14.17
N ARG A 81 2.94 -5.01 13.99
CA ARG A 81 3.21 -6.02 15.02
C ARG A 81 4.69 -6.05 15.42
N ASP A 82 5.60 -5.90 14.46
CA ASP A 82 7.03 -5.81 14.75
C ASP A 82 7.39 -4.55 15.54
N ILE A 83 6.84 -3.39 15.16
CA ILE A 83 6.99 -2.13 15.90
C ILE A 83 6.47 -2.30 17.33
N TYR A 84 5.31 -2.93 17.48
CA TYR A 84 4.69 -3.20 18.77
C TYR A 84 5.60 -4.06 19.65
N ARG A 85 6.13 -5.16 19.12
CA ARG A 85 7.08 -6.05 19.84
C ARG A 85 8.38 -5.34 20.19
N LEU A 86 8.96 -4.58 19.26
CA LEU A 86 10.18 -3.80 19.49
C LEU A 86 10.01 -2.79 20.64
N SER A 87 8.81 -2.25 20.83
CA SER A 87 8.55 -1.28 21.90
C SER A 87 8.81 -1.84 23.30
N PHE A 88 8.60 -3.15 23.53
CA PHE A 88 8.87 -3.80 24.82
C PHE A 88 10.37 -3.99 25.08
N GLN A 89 11.19 -3.98 24.03
CA GLN A 89 12.64 -4.03 24.15
C GLN A 89 13.25 -2.66 24.46
N ILE A 90 12.44 -1.59 24.45
CA ILE A 90 12.88 -0.22 24.75
C ILE A 90 12.37 0.14 26.13
N PRO A 91 13.23 0.18 27.15
CA PRO A 91 12.80 0.39 28.53
C PRO A 91 11.96 1.66 28.72
N GLN A 92 12.36 2.75 28.06
CA GLN A 92 11.71 4.05 28.12
C GLN A 92 10.30 4.08 27.51
N LEU A 93 9.93 3.04 26.77
CA LEU A 93 8.58 2.88 26.23
C LEU A 93 7.76 1.93 27.11
N ASN A 94 8.15 0.66 27.19
CA ASN A 94 7.30 -0.39 27.72
C ASN A 94 8.03 -1.39 28.64
N GLN A 95 9.06 -0.97 29.40
CA GLN A 95 9.70 -1.87 30.38
C GLN A 95 8.69 -2.37 31.41
N GLY A 96 8.62 -3.68 31.63
CA GLY A 96 7.77 -4.28 32.67
C GLY A 96 6.27 -4.19 32.40
N PHE A 97 5.87 -3.70 31.22
CA PHE A 97 4.48 -3.75 30.77
C PHE A 97 4.22 -5.03 29.99
N THR A 98 3.05 -5.61 30.20
CA THR A 98 2.51 -6.75 29.45
C THR A 98 1.56 -6.26 28.36
N SER A 99 0.94 -7.19 27.63
CA SER A 99 -0.14 -6.92 26.66
C SER A 99 -1.25 -7.95 26.87
N ASP A 100 -1.51 -8.30 28.13
CA ASP A 100 -2.37 -9.44 28.50
C ASP A 100 -3.84 -9.01 28.59
N SER A 101 -4.09 -7.70 28.64
CA SER A 101 -5.42 -7.09 28.57
C SER A 101 -5.54 -6.10 27.40
N GLU A 102 -6.79 -5.83 27.01
CA GLU A 102 -7.11 -4.84 25.99
C GLU A 102 -6.70 -3.42 26.44
N GLU A 103 -6.83 -3.12 27.73
CA GLU A 103 -6.41 -1.86 28.33
C GLU A 103 -4.90 -1.64 28.22
N GLU A 104 -4.09 -2.67 28.54
CA GLU A 104 -2.63 -2.64 28.37
C GLU A 104 -2.24 -2.51 26.91
N TYR A 105 -2.91 -3.25 26.03
CA TYR A 105 -2.69 -3.15 24.59
C TYR A 105 -2.88 -1.70 24.11
N ARG A 106 -4.01 -1.07 24.47
CA ARG A 106 -4.32 0.32 24.11
C ARG A 106 -3.33 1.31 24.70
N MET A 107 -2.91 1.11 25.94
CA MET A 107 -1.90 1.96 26.59
C MET A 107 -0.55 1.89 25.86
N ASN A 108 -0.10 0.70 25.49
CA ASN A 108 1.16 0.51 24.77
C ASN A 108 1.10 1.15 23.37
N VAL A 109 -0.05 1.04 22.67
CA VAL A 109 -0.28 1.74 21.41
C VAL A 109 -0.27 3.26 21.60
N ALA A 110 -0.87 3.79 22.66
CA ALA A 110 -0.87 5.22 22.93
C ALA A 110 0.55 5.77 23.18
N LYS A 111 1.38 5.04 23.92
CA LYS A 111 2.80 5.37 24.11
C LYS A 111 3.58 5.38 22.80
N LEU A 112 3.37 4.37 21.95
CA LEU A 112 3.94 4.34 20.60
C LEU A 112 3.48 5.51 19.73
N ASN A 113 2.22 5.92 19.82
CA ASN A 113 1.69 7.09 19.11
C ASN A 113 2.35 8.39 19.59
N ILE A 114 2.51 8.57 20.90
CA ILE A 114 3.24 9.72 21.46
C ILE A 114 4.68 9.74 20.95
N TRP A 115 5.35 8.58 20.98
CA TRP A 115 6.70 8.45 20.46
C TRP A 115 6.78 8.79 18.97
N ALA A 116 5.92 8.21 18.15
CA ALA A 116 5.94 8.39 16.71
C ALA A 116 5.70 9.85 16.32
N ARG A 117 4.77 10.56 16.99
CA ARG A 117 4.58 12.00 16.79
C ARG A 117 5.84 12.80 17.11
N LYS A 118 6.56 12.43 18.17
CA LYS A 118 7.73 13.18 18.66
C LYS A 118 9.05 12.83 17.98
N TYR A 119 9.22 11.63 17.43
CA TYR A 119 10.52 11.16 16.95
C TYR A 119 10.51 10.52 15.57
N SER A 120 9.37 10.01 15.08
CA SER A 120 9.31 9.47 13.71
C SER A 120 9.33 10.58 12.67
N LYS A 121 9.72 10.25 11.44
CA LYS A 121 9.62 11.17 10.29
C LYS A 121 8.16 11.45 9.90
N ALA A 122 7.26 10.50 10.13
CA ALA A 122 5.84 10.60 9.76
C ALA A 122 5.04 11.52 10.68
N ARG A 123 5.52 11.80 11.92
CA ARG A 123 4.94 12.77 12.85
C ARG A 123 3.44 12.58 13.16
N LYS A 124 2.96 11.33 13.08
CA LYS A 124 1.56 10.95 13.33
C LYS A 124 1.47 9.60 14.04
N ASP A 125 0.25 9.20 14.37
CA ASP A 125 -0.03 7.95 15.07
C ASP A 125 0.30 6.74 14.19
N VAL A 126 0.93 5.72 14.77
CA VAL A 126 1.34 4.50 14.04
C VAL A 126 0.15 3.75 13.45
N THR A 127 -1.03 3.87 14.05
CA THR A 127 -2.29 3.28 13.54
C THR A 127 -2.82 3.98 12.29
N SER A 128 -2.33 5.18 11.96
CA SER A 128 -2.73 5.99 10.79
C SER A 128 -1.69 6.01 9.66
N MET A 129 -0.61 5.25 9.82
CA MET A 129 0.51 5.20 8.89
C MET A 129 0.25 4.24 7.72
N ARG A 130 0.69 4.64 6.53
CA ARG A 130 0.80 3.77 5.36
C ARG A 130 1.96 2.80 5.55
N LEU A 131 1.97 1.69 4.80
CA LEU A 131 3.00 0.65 4.89
C LEU A 131 4.43 1.21 4.86
N TRP A 132 4.75 2.09 3.91
CA TRP A 132 6.10 2.66 3.79
C TRP A 132 6.45 3.58 4.98
N GLU A 133 5.47 4.27 5.58
CA GLU A 133 5.67 5.08 6.78
C GLU A 133 5.93 4.19 8.00
N LEU A 134 5.22 3.06 8.11
CA LEU A 134 5.47 2.03 9.13
C LEU A 134 6.87 1.42 8.97
N GLN A 135 7.27 1.04 7.76
CA GLN A 135 8.61 0.48 7.49
C GLN A 135 9.73 1.47 7.87
N ALA A 136 9.57 2.77 7.53
CA ALA A 136 10.50 3.81 7.94
C ALA A 136 10.52 4.00 9.47
N THR A 137 9.34 4.03 10.09
CA THR A 137 9.19 4.19 11.55
C THR A 137 9.81 3.03 12.31
N LYS A 138 9.67 1.78 11.82
CA LYS A 138 10.35 0.61 12.36
C LYS A 138 11.86 0.79 12.39
N LYS A 139 12.47 1.21 11.26
CA LYS A 139 13.92 1.47 11.18
C LYS A 139 14.38 2.54 12.19
N GLN A 140 13.58 3.61 12.36
CA GLN A 140 13.88 4.65 13.35
C GLN A 140 13.79 4.11 14.79
N LEU A 141 12.79 3.27 15.07
CA LEU A 141 12.59 2.67 16.39
C LEU A 141 13.73 1.69 16.72
N GLU A 142 14.15 0.85 15.78
CA GLU A 142 15.30 -0.04 15.97
C GLU A 142 16.61 0.73 16.18
N ALA A 143 16.82 1.82 15.45
CA ALA A 143 17.99 2.69 15.66
C ALA A 143 17.97 3.32 17.06
N TRP A 144 16.78 3.69 17.54
CA TRP A 144 16.63 4.21 18.89
C TRP A 144 16.89 3.14 19.95
N MET A 145 16.31 1.94 19.80
CA MET A 145 16.56 0.80 20.68
C MET A 145 18.07 0.53 20.84
N ARG A 146 18.79 0.42 19.72
CA ARG A 146 20.26 0.21 19.75
C ARG A 146 21.01 1.35 20.44
N ARG A 147 20.51 2.59 20.35
CA ARG A 147 21.09 3.74 21.07
C ARG A 147 20.87 3.62 22.57
N GLU A 148 19.69 3.21 23.02
CA GLU A 148 19.38 3.03 24.44
C GLU A 148 20.14 1.84 25.04
N GLU A 149 20.24 0.70 24.33
CA GLU A 149 21.07 -0.44 24.75
C GLU A 149 22.55 -0.04 24.96
N ARG A 150 23.10 0.81 24.07
CA ARG A 150 24.47 1.29 24.19
C ARG A 150 24.68 2.24 25.37
N LYS A 151 23.65 2.96 25.81
CA LYS A 151 23.73 3.80 27.02
C LYS A 151 23.76 2.91 28.26
N LEU A 152 22.85 1.95 28.35
CA LEU A 152 22.74 1.01 29.47
C LEU A 152 23.99 0.14 29.68
N LYS A 153 24.76 -0.14 28.62
CA LYS A 153 26.02 -0.91 28.72
C LYS A 153 27.24 -0.07 29.14
N LYS A 154 27.11 1.25 29.17
CA LYS A 154 28.19 2.17 29.56
C LYS A 154 28.08 2.65 31.01
N ASP A 155 26.91 2.48 31.60
CA ASP A 155 26.61 2.73 33.01
C ASP A 155 26.84 1.45 33.82
#